data_AF-A0A432K0K6-F1
#
_entry.id   AF-A0A432K0K6-F1
#
_cell.length_a   1.000
_cell.length_b   1.000
_cell.length_c   1.000
_cell.angle_alpha   90.00
_cell.angle_beta   90.00
_cell.angle_gamma   90.00
#
_symmetry.space_group_name_H-M   'P 1'
#
loop_
_entity.id
_entity.type
_entity.pdbx_description
1 polymer ?
#
loop_
_entity_poly.entity_id
_entity_poly.type
_entity_poly.pdbx_seq_one_letter_code
_entity_poly.pdbx_strand_id
1 'polypeptide(L)'
;MPRYSINETRINQTMQELGQLGDSPEGMLRVAYSPEDIAGRDYAVKLMREAGLETRIDTAGNIIGRRSGSDDSLPAIAMGSHTDTVPEGGKYDGALGVMAAIEVIRTLEEQGHRTRHPLEVIDFTNEEGTRFHRWLVGSRSMSGLLEQEDLDAEDDDGFGLGPCLADIGGDISRIEEAVRKPGELAAYFELHIEQGPYLDRSGTPIGVVTGITGRAVFEVEIEGKANHAGTTPMSTRRDALVSASKLVLAVQKMAAEQEICRVSTVGSIKAVPNAVNVIPGSASIGLEFRDTDMEALAAAEQELRRITDKASVDDVVDIEVIRHRFTTAVPITPDMQALVAEAAENCGLEWESLASGAGHDAQAVANIAPVAMIFVPSLDGISHSKEEYSTPQDCANGAQVLLELLLLADDRL
;
A
#
# COMPACT_ATOMS: atom_id res chain seq x y z
N MET A 1 23.17 21.51 -1.29
CA MET A 1 23.06 21.58 0.18
C MET A 1 21.70 22.15 0.48
N PRO A 2 20.89 21.43 1.28
CA PRO A 2 19.49 21.80 1.49
C PRO A 2 19.39 23.11 2.28
N ARG A 3 18.32 23.86 2.05
CA ARG A 3 18.08 25.14 2.72
C ARG A 3 17.87 24.96 4.23
N TYR A 4 17.18 23.90 4.61
CA TYR A 4 16.85 23.55 5.98
C TYR A 4 17.14 22.07 6.21
N SER A 5 17.45 21.71 7.45
CA SER A 5 17.70 20.32 7.83
C SER A 5 16.66 19.82 8.80
N ILE A 6 16.12 18.62 8.55
CA ILE A 6 15.26 17.91 9.50
C ILE A 6 16.05 17.53 10.76
N ASN A 7 15.37 17.24 11.86
CA ASN A 7 16.00 16.72 13.07
C ASN A 7 16.02 15.19 13.04
N GLU A 8 17.13 14.62 12.57
CA GLU A 8 17.34 13.16 12.43
C GLU A 8 17.07 12.40 13.73
N THR A 9 17.57 12.91 14.86
CA THR A 9 17.36 12.26 16.17
C THR A 9 15.88 12.23 16.53
N ARG A 10 15.14 13.31 16.27
CA ARG A 10 13.73 13.43 16.63
C ARG A 10 12.84 12.54 15.76
N ILE A 11 13.05 12.46 14.46
CA ILE A 11 12.25 11.57 13.60
C ILE A 11 12.48 10.10 13.99
N ASN A 12 13.73 9.72 14.21
CA ASN A 12 14.05 8.36 14.64
C ASN A 12 13.46 8.03 16.01
N GLN A 13 13.52 8.95 16.97
CA GLN A 13 12.85 8.77 18.26
C GLN A 13 11.34 8.66 18.10
N THR A 14 10.74 9.50 17.26
CA THR A 14 9.29 9.50 16.98
C THR A 14 8.85 8.14 16.39
N MET A 15 9.62 7.58 15.47
CA MET A 15 9.38 6.24 14.90
C MET A 15 9.49 5.13 15.95
N GLN A 16 10.47 5.19 16.86
CA GLN A 16 10.58 4.20 17.94
C GLN A 16 9.41 4.32 18.94
N GLU A 17 8.98 5.53 19.25
CA GLU A 17 7.86 5.78 20.17
C GLU A 17 6.52 5.29 19.59
N LEU A 18 6.23 5.57 18.31
CA LEU A 18 5.07 5.00 17.62
C LEU A 18 5.20 3.47 17.51
N GLY A 19 6.40 2.95 17.24
CA GLY A 19 6.67 1.52 17.17
C GLY A 19 6.33 0.76 18.46
N GLN A 20 6.35 1.41 19.63
CA GLN A 20 5.92 0.77 20.89
C GLN A 20 4.41 0.53 20.96
N LEU A 21 3.63 1.25 20.14
CA LEU A 21 2.18 1.14 20.08
C LEU A 21 1.81 0.06 19.05
N GLY A 22 1.80 -1.19 19.51
CA GLY A 22 1.60 -2.38 18.67
C GLY A 22 2.79 -3.34 18.60
N ASP A 23 3.88 -3.07 19.32
CA ASP A 23 5.02 -3.99 19.39
C ASP A 23 4.62 -5.31 20.06
N SER A 24 5.00 -6.43 19.44
CA SER A 24 4.79 -7.77 19.98
C SER A 24 5.96 -8.70 19.64
N PRO A 25 6.14 -9.84 20.34
CA PRO A 25 7.16 -10.82 19.99
C PRO A 25 7.08 -11.35 18.54
N GLU A 26 5.89 -11.31 17.96
CA GLU A 26 5.57 -11.77 16.61
C GLU A 26 5.75 -10.67 15.54
N GLY A 27 5.89 -9.39 15.94
CA GLY A 27 5.99 -8.24 15.04
C GLY A 27 5.02 -7.12 15.43
N MET A 28 4.86 -6.12 14.56
CA MET A 28 3.87 -5.07 14.79
C MET A 28 2.45 -5.61 14.63
N LEU A 29 1.57 -5.21 15.55
CA LEU A 29 0.15 -5.53 15.61
C LEU A 29 -0.65 -4.25 15.84
N ARG A 30 -0.50 -3.28 14.94
CA ARG A 30 -1.31 -2.06 14.92
C ARG A 30 -2.32 -2.13 13.78
N VAL A 31 -3.12 -3.19 13.77
CA VAL A 31 -4.16 -3.41 12.75
C VAL A 31 -5.25 -2.36 12.89
N ALA A 32 -5.75 -1.84 11.77
CA ALA A 32 -6.77 -0.80 11.77
C ALA A 32 -7.95 -1.12 12.71
N TYR A 33 -8.40 -0.09 13.43
CA TYR A 33 -9.46 -0.12 14.44
C TYR A 33 -9.18 -0.97 15.68
N SER A 34 -7.96 -1.52 15.84
CA SER A 34 -7.56 -2.16 17.09
C SER A 34 -7.31 -1.12 18.19
N PRO A 35 -7.27 -1.51 19.47
CA PRO A 35 -6.84 -0.61 20.55
C PRO A 35 -5.46 0.01 20.31
N GLU A 36 -4.55 -0.72 19.69
CA GLU A 36 -3.20 -0.27 19.32
C GLU A 36 -3.23 0.76 18.20
N ASP A 37 -4.10 0.59 17.18
CA ASP A 37 -4.33 1.60 16.15
C ASP A 37 -4.89 2.89 16.77
N ILE A 38 -5.93 2.80 17.60
CA ILE A 38 -6.49 3.96 18.31
C ILE A 38 -5.40 4.70 19.11
N ALA A 39 -4.52 3.97 19.80
CA ALA A 39 -3.40 4.58 20.52
C ALA A 39 -2.37 5.24 19.57
N GLY A 40 -2.05 4.61 18.43
CA GLY A 40 -1.17 5.17 17.41
C GLY A 40 -1.73 6.44 16.77
N ARG A 41 -3.03 6.45 16.48
CA ARG A 41 -3.80 7.59 16.00
C ARG A 41 -3.78 8.75 16.99
N ASP A 42 -4.06 8.48 18.25
CA ASP A 42 -3.99 9.48 19.33
C ASP A 42 -2.59 10.08 19.45
N TYR A 43 -1.55 9.25 19.29
CA TYR A 43 -0.18 9.69 19.27
C TYR A 43 0.11 10.59 18.05
N ALA A 44 -0.31 10.21 16.83
CA ALA A 44 -0.17 11.05 15.64
C ALA A 44 -0.88 12.40 15.79
N VAL A 45 -2.13 12.42 16.27
CA VAL A 45 -2.89 13.66 16.56
C VAL A 45 -2.15 14.54 17.56
N LYS A 46 -1.61 13.95 18.63
CA LYS A 46 -0.80 14.68 19.62
C LYS A 46 0.40 15.34 18.96
N LEU A 47 1.19 14.60 18.17
CA LEU A 47 2.39 15.15 17.53
C LEU A 47 2.04 16.24 16.51
N MET A 48 0.96 16.08 15.74
CA MET A 48 0.47 17.11 14.82
C MET A 48 0.12 18.40 15.55
N ARG A 49 -0.61 18.31 16.68
CA ARG A 49 -0.93 19.48 17.52
C ARG A 49 0.30 20.13 18.12
N GLU A 50 1.26 19.33 18.60
CA GLU A 50 2.55 19.82 19.11
C GLU A 50 3.39 20.51 18.02
N ALA A 51 3.26 20.08 16.77
CA ALA A 51 3.84 20.73 15.60
C ALA A 51 3.07 21.98 15.15
N GLY A 52 2.03 22.40 15.87
CA GLY A 52 1.25 23.61 15.59
C GLY A 52 0.13 23.43 14.55
N LEU A 53 -0.22 22.19 14.18
CA LEU A 53 -1.29 21.90 13.22
C LEU A 53 -2.67 21.96 13.88
N GLU A 54 -3.65 22.51 13.16
CA GLU A 54 -5.06 22.35 13.47
C GLU A 54 -5.51 20.96 13.01
N THR A 55 -5.95 20.13 13.95
CA THR A 55 -6.27 18.71 13.68
C THR A 55 -7.77 18.48 13.64
N ARG A 56 -8.21 17.67 12.68
CA ARG A 56 -9.59 17.18 12.56
C ARG A 56 -9.59 15.74 12.03
N ILE A 57 -10.69 15.04 12.28
CA ILE A 57 -10.97 13.70 11.74
C ILE A 57 -12.12 13.85 10.74
N ASP A 58 -11.97 13.33 9.53
CA ASP A 58 -13.05 13.33 8.54
C ASP A 58 -14.04 12.18 8.76
N THR A 59 -15.10 12.10 7.97
CA THR A 59 -16.12 11.05 8.11
C THR A 59 -15.61 9.65 7.72
N ALA A 60 -14.46 9.55 7.06
CA ALA A 60 -13.75 8.31 6.78
C ALA A 60 -12.69 7.97 7.85
N GLY A 61 -12.66 8.71 8.95
CA GLY A 61 -11.72 8.50 10.04
C GLY A 61 -10.30 9.03 9.78
N ASN A 62 -10.01 9.61 8.60
CA ASN A 62 -8.67 10.11 8.31
C ASN A 62 -8.32 11.27 9.25
N ILE A 63 -7.10 11.26 9.78
CA ILE A 63 -6.61 12.34 10.61
C ILE A 63 -5.93 13.36 9.71
N ILE A 64 -6.33 14.62 9.83
CA ILE A 64 -5.80 15.70 9.00
C ILE A 64 -5.34 16.83 9.89
N GLY A 65 -4.04 17.11 9.86
CA GLY A 65 -3.40 18.26 10.49
C GLY A 65 -3.15 19.35 9.46
N ARG A 66 -3.81 20.50 9.59
CA ARG A 66 -3.70 21.62 8.64
C ARG A 66 -2.88 22.76 9.22
N ARG A 67 -2.06 23.36 8.35
CA ARG A 67 -1.32 24.61 8.58
C ARG A 67 -1.72 25.64 7.53
N SER A 68 -2.09 26.85 7.95
CA SER A 68 -2.34 27.95 7.02
C SER A 68 -1.06 28.36 6.27
N GLY A 69 -1.22 28.65 4.98
CA GLY A 69 -0.20 29.26 4.15
C GLY A 69 -0.13 30.77 4.37
N SER A 70 0.67 31.45 3.54
CA SER A 70 0.59 32.91 3.41
C SER A 70 -0.51 33.33 2.45
N ASP A 71 -0.97 32.43 1.58
CA ASP A 71 -2.18 32.57 0.77
C ASP A 71 -3.10 31.35 0.97
N ASP A 72 -4.05 31.46 1.90
CA ASP A 72 -5.00 30.39 2.22
C ASP A 72 -6.05 30.13 1.12
N SER A 73 -6.04 30.92 0.04
CA SER A 73 -6.89 30.66 -1.13
C SER A 73 -6.30 29.63 -2.09
N LEU A 74 -5.01 29.31 -1.96
CA LEU A 74 -4.36 28.27 -2.76
C LEU A 74 -4.78 26.87 -2.30
N PRO A 75 -4.83 25.87 -3.20
CA PRO A 75 -5.02 24.47 -2.83
C PRO A 75 -3.91 24.01 -1.89
N ALA A 76 -4.20 23.07 -0.99
CA ALA A 76 -3.19 22.63 -0.02
C ALA A 76 -2.16 21.69 -0.69
N ILE A 77 -0.90 21.75 -0.24
CA ILE A 77 0.06 20.67 -0.50
C ILE A 77 -0.04 19.69 0.66
N ALA A 78 -0.42 18.45 0.36
CA ALA A 78 -0.57 17.40 1.35
C ALA A 78 0.66 16.49 1.40
N MET A 79 0.99 15.98 2.58
CA MET A 79 1.98 14.93 2.79
C MET A 79 1.39 13.90 3.75
N GLY A 80 1.69 12.63 3.56
CA GLY A 80 1.09 11.61 4.41
C GLY A 80 1.43 10.19 4.02
N SER A 81 0.73 9.28 4.66
CA SER A 81 0.64 7.84 4.39
C SER A 81 -0.36 7.28 5.41
N HIS A 82 -0.11 6.09 5.97
CA HIS A 82 -0.92 5.45 7.01
C HIS A 82 -0.10 5.11 8.26
N THR A 83 -0.77 4.86 9.38
CA THR A 83 -0.12 4.31 10.58
C THR A 83 -0.58 2.90 10.94
N ASP A 84 -1.67 2.38 10.35
CA ASP A 84 -2.05 0.98 10.52
C ASP A 84 -1.06 0.02 9.86
N THR A 85 -0.97 -1.21 10.37
CA THR A 85 -0.05 -2.25 9.88
C THR A 85 -0.79 -3.53 9.54
N VAL A 86 -0.20 -4.37 8.70
CA VAL A 86 -0.53 -5.80 8.71
C VAL A 86 -0.21 -6.47 10.08
N PRO A 87 -0.83 -7.62 10.38
CA PRO A 87 -0.40 -8.48 11.48
C PRO A 87 1.04 -8.95 11.28
N GLU A 88 1.82 -8.99 12.36
CA GLU A 88 3.23 -9.40 12.35
C GLU A 88 4.12 -8.53 11.43
N GLY A 89 3.67 -7.29 11.17
CA GLY A 89 4.32 -6.36 10.27
C GLY A 89 5.56 -5.68 10.85
N GLY A 90 6.10 -4.74 10.08
CA GLY A 90 7.18 -3.86 10.49
C GLY A 90 6.69 -2.55 11.09
N LYS A 91 7.63 -1.74 11.58
CA LYS A 91 7.33 -0.43 12.19
C LYS A 91 7.48 0.75 11.23
N TYR A 92 7.90 0.52 9.99
CA TYR A 92 8.23 1.58 9.04
C TYR A 92 7.19 1.73 7.93
N ASP A 93 6.61 0.61 7.49
CA ASP A 93 5.49 0.56 6.54
C ASP A 93 4.39 1.55 6.91
N GLY A 94 4.06 2.46 6.00
CA GLY A 94 3.20 3.63 6.20
C GLY A 94 3.73 4.68 7.19
N ALA A 95 4.01 4.26 8.42
CA ALA A 95 4.31 5.10 9.57
C ALA A 95 5.47 6.08 9.30
N LEU A 96 6.47 5.67 8.51
CA LEU A 96 7.56 6.54 8.09
C LEU A 96 7.05 7.81 7.38
N GLY A 97 6.08 7.67 6.47
CA GLY A 97 5.53 8.78 5.70
C GLY A 97 4.83 9.81 6.57
N VAL A 98 3.94 9.34 7.47
CA VAL A 98 3.20 10.22 8.39
C VAL A 98 4.15 10.91 9.36
N MET A 99 5.08 10.16 9.98
CA MET A 99 6.01 10.74 10.96
C MET A 99 7.00 11.71 10.30
N ALA A 100 7.46 11.42 9.08
CA ALA A 100 8.31 12.33 8.32
C ALA A 100 7.57 13.62 7.95
N ALA A 101 6.31 13.54 7.52
CA ALA A 101 5.49 14.72 7.23
C ALA A 101 5.32 15.62 8.46
N ILE A 102 5.12 15.04 9.65
CA ILE A 102 5.09 15.78 10.91
C ILE A 102 6.46 16.44 11.20
N GLU A 103 7.56 15.73 10.96
CA GLU A 103 8.91 16.28 11.13
C GLU A 103 9.21 17.44 10.16
N VAL A 104 8.71 17.37 8.93
CA VAL A 104 8.77 18.48 7.96
C VAL A 104 8.09 19.71 8.55
N ILE A 105 6.86 19.58 9.07
CA ILE A 105 6.14 20.68 9.70
C ILE A 105 6.91 21.24 10.90
N ARG A 106 7.40 20.38 11.81
CA ARG A 106 8.19 20.80 12.97
C ARG A 106 9.41 21.61 12.55
N THR A 107 10.11 21.15 11.53
CA THR A 107 11.28 21.84 10.99
C THR A 107 10.89 23.22 10.46
N LEU A 108 9.81 23.34 9.68
CA LEU A 108 9.34 24.63 9.17
C LEU A 108 8.96 25.61 10.29
N GLU A 109 8.29 25.12 11.35
CA GLU A 109 7.95 25.93 12.52
C GLU A 109 9.18 26.42 13.29
N GLU A 110 10.16 25.55 13.51
CA GLU A 110 11.42 25.90 14.18
C GLU A 110 12.23 26.93 13.39
N GLN A 111 12.18 26.86 12.06
CA GLN A 111 12.83 27.82 11.18
C GLN A 111 11.99 29.10 10.95
N GLY A 112 10.76 29.15 11.46
CA GLY A 112 9.82 30.25 11.20
C GLY A 112 9.49 30.43 9.72
N HIS A 113 9.57 29.37 8.92
CA HIS A 113 9.35 29.42 7.47
C HIS A 113 7.86 29.30 7.14
N ARG A 114 7.29 30.31 6.49
CA ARG A 114 5.89 30.30 6.05
C ARG A 114 5.81 30.02 4.55
N THR A 115 5.09 28.96 4.19
CA THR A 115 4.83 28.57 2.80
C THR A 115 3.79 29.47 2.14
N ARG A 116 3.72 29.48 0.81
CA ARG A 116 2.61 30.09 0.06
C ARG A 116 1.33 29.31 0.28
N HIS A 117 1.37 28.03 -0.04
CA HIS A 117 0.25 27.12 0.05
C HIS A 117 -0.01 26.73 1.51
N PRO A 118 -1.28 26.47 1.87
CA PRO A 118 -1.61 25.69 3.05
C PRO A 118 -0.97 24.31 2.98
N LEU A 119 -0.60 23.76 4.13
CA LEU A 119 -0.06 22.41 4.23
C LEU A 119 -1.05 21.51 4.96
N GLU A 120 -1.15 20.26 4.52
CA GLU A 120 -1.89 19.21 5.24
C GLU A 120 -0.96 18.02 5.51
N VAL A 121 -0.98 17.51 6.74
CA VAL A 121 -0.46 16.17 7.06
C VAL A 121 -1.66 15.25 7.19
N ILE A 122 -1.63 14.12 6.47
CA ILE A 122 -2.73 13.16 6.45
C ILE A 122 -2.22 11.79 6.93
N ASP A 123 -2.92 11.21 7.89
CA ASP A 123 -2.80 9.81 8.29
C ASP A 123 -4.08 9.10 7.86
N PHE A 124 -3.97 8.29 6.81
CA PHE A 124 -5.09 7.61 6.18
C PHE A 124 -5.53 6.39 7.01
N THR A 125 -6.82 6.13 6.97
CA THR A 125 -7.42 5.00 7.70
C THR A 125 -7.38 3.72 6.90
N ASN A 126 -6.86 2.64 7.50
CA ASN A 126 -6.99 1.27 7.00
C ASN A 126 -6.49 1.16 5.55
N GLU A 127 -5.22 1.53 5.36
CA GLU A 127 -4.50 1.38 4.09
C GLU A 127 -4.35 -0.12 3.79
N GLU A 128 -3.85 -0.88 4.77
CA GLU A 128 -3.46 -2.28 4.61
C GLU A 128 -4.65 -3.18 4.32
N GLY A 129 -5.81 -2.79 4.86
CA GLY A 129 -7.07 -3.46 4.62
C GLY A 129 -7.18 -4.85 5.21
N THR A 130 -6.29 -5.23 6.13
CA THR A 130 -6.21 -6.58 6.69
C THR A 130 -7.53 -7.01 7.33
N ARG A 131 -8.14 -6.15 8.16
CA ARG A 131 -9.29 -6.55 8.97
C ARG A 131 -10.56 -6.83 8.16
N PHE A 132 -10.79 -6.06 7.11
CA PHE A 132 -12.03 -6.11 6.30
C PHE A 132 -11.80 -6.67 4.89
N HIS A 133 -10.57 -7.04 4.55
CA HIS A 133 -10.14 -7.34 3.17
C HIS A 133 -10.50 -6.20 2.21
N ARG A 134 -10.38 -4.96 2.70
CA ARG A 134 -10.66 -3.70 2.02
C ARG A 134 -9.52 -2.73 2.29
N TRP A 135 -8.60 -2.60 1.34
CA TRP A 135 -7.48 -1.69 1.41
C TRP A 135 -7.88 -0.24 1.11
N LEU A 136 -7.00 0.68 1.48
CA LEU A 136 -7.04 2.11 1.14
C LEU A 136 -8.37 2.77 1.53
N VAL A 137 -9.03 2.36 2.62
CA VAL A 137 -10.40 2.81 2.91
C VAL A 137 -10.45 4.33 3.06
N GLY A 138 -9.51 4.89 3.81
CA GLY A 138 -9.38 6.32 4.06
C GLY A 138 -9.14 7.14 2.79
N SER A 139 -8.13 6.77 2.01
CA SER A 139 -7.74 7.50 0.79
C SER A 139 -8.71 7.28 -0.36
N ARG A 140 -9.29 6.08 -0.50
CA ARG A 140 -10.40 5.82 -1.45
C ARG A 140 -11.64 6.61 -1.08
N SER A 141 -11.98 6.73 0.20
CA SER A 141 -13.09 7.58 0.62
C SER A 141 -12.84 9.04 0.26
N MET A 142 -11.66 9.56 0.59
CA MET A 142 -11.28 10.94 0.24
C MET A 142 -11.32 11.20 -1.27
N SER A 143 -11.04 10.17 -2.08
CA SER A 143 -11.01 10.25 -3.54
C SER A 143 -12.34 9.89 -4.21
N GLY A 144 -13.40 9.55 -3.45
CA GLY A 144 -14.70 9.16 -3.98
C GLY A 144 -14.71 7.79 -4.70
N LEU A 145 -13.88 6.85 -4.24
CA LEU A 145 -13.64 5.54 -4.86
C LEU A 145 -14.16 4.36 -4.02
N LEU A 146 -14.84 4.61 -2.90
CA LEU A 146 -15.50 3.53 -2.16
C LEU A 146 -16.77 3.09 -2.89
N GLU A 147 -16.94 1.78 -2.96
CA GLU A 147 -18.12 1.13 -3.51
C GLU A 147 -19.01 0.58 -2.38
N GLN A 148 -20.26 0.26 -2.69
CA GLN A 148 -21.20 -0.29 -1.71
C GLN A 148 -20.65 -1.57 -1.05
N GLU A 149 -19.91 -2.40 -1.79
CA GLU A 149 -19.26 -3.61 -1.26
C GLU A 149 -18.11 -3.34 -0.26
N ASP A 150 -17.54 -2.13 -0.27
CA ASP A 150 -16.56 -1.71 0.73
C ASP A 150 -17.28 -1.26 2.01
N LEU A 151 -18.43 -0.57 1.87
CA LEU A 151 -19.22 -0.08 3.00
C LEU A 151 -19.95 -1.20 3.74
N ASP A 152 -20.40 -2.22 3.01
CA ASP A 152 -21.08 -3.40 3.54
C ASP A 152 -20.10 -4.49 4.03
N ALA A 153 -18.79 -4.21 4.03
CA ALA A 153 -17.79 -5.19 4.42
C ALA A 153 -17.90 -5.55 5.92
N GLU A 154 -17.78 -6.84 6.19
CA GLU A 154 -17.66 -7.42 7.53
C GLU A 154 -16.26 -8.01 7.71
N ASP A 155 -15.72 -7.96 8.92
CA ASP A 155 -14.49 -8.67 9.28
C ASP A 155 -14.72 -10.18 9.43
N ASP A 156 -13.64 -10.93 9.65
CA ASP A 156 -13.70 -12.40 9.78
C ASP A 156 -14.57 -12.88 10.96
N ASP A 157 -14.87 -12.01 11.93
CA ASP A 157 -15.74 -12.26 13.08
C ASP A 157 -17.20 -11.80 12.84
N GLY A 158 -17.51 -11.20 11.68
CA GLY A 158 -18.83 -10.73 11.30
C GLY A 158 -19.18 -9.32 11.82
N PHE A 159 -18.20 -8.52 12.26
CA PHE A 159 -18.43 -7.12 12.62
C PHE A 159 -18.34 -6.23 11.38
N GLY A 160 -19.30 -5.33 11.21
CA GLY A 160 -19.29 -4.38 10.10
C GLY A 160 -18.29 -3.22 10.28
N LEU A 161 -17.89 -2.61 9.16
CA LEU A 161 -16.99 -1.45 9.12
C LEU A 161 -17.53 -0.22 9.88
N GLY A 162 -18.84 0.02 9.80
CA GLY A 162 -19.48 1.23 10.34
C GLY A 162 -19.21 1.52 11.82
N PRO A 163 -19.49 0.56 12.75
CA PRO A 163 -19.15 0.71 14.16
C PRO A 163 -17.66 0.97 14.42
N CYS A 164 -16.77 0.28 13.72
CA CYS A 164 -15.32 0.46 13.88
C CYS A 164 -14.88 1.87 13.45
N LEU A 165 -15.46 2.38 12.36
CA LEU A 165 -15.22 3.75 11.91
C LEU A 165 -15.71 4.79 12.91
N ALA A 166 -16.85 4.53 13.57
CA ALA A 166 -17.40 5.41 14.60
C ALA A 166 -16.50 5.48 15.84
N ASP A 167 -15.86 4.38 16.23
CA ASP A 167 -14.94 4.32 17.36
C ASP A 167 -13.71 5.22 17.19
N ILE A 168 -13.29 5.48 15.94
CA ILE A 168 -12.19 6.39 15.61
C ILE A 168 -12.65 7.80 15.22
N GLY A 169 -13.94 8.12 15.41
CA GLY A 169 -14.51 9.45 15.15
C GLY A 169 -15.01 9.69 13.72
N GLY A 170 -14.99 8.68 12.85
CA GLY A 170 -15.62 8.72 11.54
C GLY A 170 -17.13 8.44 11.59
N ASP A 171 -17.78 8.46 10.43
CA ASP A 171 -19.22 8.27 10.30
C ASP A 171 -19.56 7.74 8.90
N ILE A 172 -19.81 6.43 8.82
CA ILE A 172 -20.10 5.75 7.56
C ILE A 172 -21.38 6.27 6.88
N SER A 173 -22.34 6.81 7.64
CA SER A 173 -23.58 7.35 7.09
C SER A 173 -23.39 8.69 6.36
N ARG A 174 -22.24 9.34 6.61
CA ARG A 174 -21.82 10.60 6.01
C ARG A 174 -20.50 10.44 5.25
N ILE A 175 -20.19 9.24 4.78
CA ILE A 175 -18.90 8.93 4.13
C ILE A 175 -18.61 9.84 2.93
N GLU A 176 -19.65 10.24 2.19
CA GLU A 176 -19.57 11.18 1.07
C GLU A 176 -19.04 12.58 1.46
N GLU A 177 -19.11 12.96 2.74
CA GLU A 177 -18.56 14.22 3.24
C GLU A 177 -17.02 14.22 3.31
N ALA A 178 -16.37 13.05 3.27
CA ALA A 178 -14.91 12.92 3.22
C ALA A 178 -14.35 13.20 1.80
N VAL A 179 -15.20 13.11 0.77
CA VAL A 179 -14.80 13.26 -0.63
C VAL A 179 -14.27 14.68 -0.89
N ARG A 180 -13.02 14.77 -1.34
CA ARG A 180 -12.38 16.00 -1.77
C ARG A 180 -12.57 16.19 -3.27
N LYS A 181 -12.67 17.45 -3.69
CA LYS A 181 -12.83 17.79 -5.11
C LYS A 181 -11.47 17.97 -5.79
N PRO A 182 -11.35 17.65 -7.10
CA PRO A 182 -10.18 18.03 -7.87
C PRO A 182 -9.88 19.52 -7.74
N GLY A 183 -8.62 19.84 -7.41
CA GLY A 183 -8.17 21.22 -7.17
C GLY A 183 -8.29 21.70 -5.72
N GLU A 184 -8.73 20.87 -4.77
CA GLU A 184 -8.61 21.18 -3.34
C GLU A 184 -7.22 20.84 -2.76
N LEU A 185 -6.48 19.98 -3.47
CA LEU A 185 -5.07 19.69 -3.23
C LEU A 185 -4.26 20.10 -4.46
N ALA A 186 -3.17 20.82 -4.25
CA ALA A 186 -2.20 21.18 -5.31
C ALA A 186 -1.34 19.97 -5.68
N ALA A 187 -0.93 19.20 -4.66
CA ALA A 187 -0.24 17.93 -4.80
C ALA A 187 -0.34 17.12 -3.50
N TYR A 188 -0.06 15.82 -3.60
CA TYR A 188 0.13 14.92 -2.46
C TYR A 188 1.48 14.20 -2.55
N PHE A 189 2.25 14.24 -1.47
CA PHE A 189 3.56 13.60 -1.39
C PHE A 189 3.59 12.49 -0.34
N GLU A 190 4.05 11.31 -0.74
CA GLU A 190 4.14 10.16 0.14
C GLU A 190 5.57 9.62 0.18
N LEU A 191 6.18 9.72 1.36
CA LEU A 191 7.44 9.05 1.65
C LEU A 191 7.11 7.64 2.17
N HIS A 192 7.77 6.64 1.62
CA HIS A 192 7.54 5.26 2.01
C HIS A 192 8.84 4.45 1.96
N ILE A 193 8.86 3.31 2.63
CA ILE A 193 9.90 2.31 2.40
C ILE A 193 9.66 1.62 1.05
N GLU A 194 10.72 1.13 0.41
CA GLU A 194 10.61 0.48 -0.91
C GLU A 194 9.77 -0.81 -0.86
N GLN A 195 9.86 -1.56 0.24
CA GLN A 195 9.33 -2.92 0.40
C GLN A 195 9.91 -3.94 -0.61
N GLY A 196 10.92 -3.51 -1.36
CA GLY A 196 11.69 -4.30 -2.29
C GLY A 196 13.19 -4.15 -2.00
N PRO A 197 14.02 -5.01 -2.61
CA PRO A 197 15.44 -5.04 -2.31
C PRO A 197 16.29 -4.17 -3.26
N TYR A 198 15.69 -3.36 -4.14
CA TYR A 198 16.42 -2.74 -5.24
C TYR A 198 17.37 -1.65 -4.73
N LEU A 199 16.87 -0.71 -3.92
CA LEU A 199 17.66 0.39 -3.35
C LEU A 199 18.71 -0.14 -2.36
N ASP A 200 18.36 -1.14 -1.55
CA ASP A 200 19.30 -1.78 -0.61
C ASP A 200 20.45 -2.49 -1.36
N ARG A 201 20.14 -3.24 -2.42
CA ARG A 201 21.16 -3.93 -3.24
C ARG A 201 22.00 -2.99 -4.07
N SER A 202 21.43 -1.89 -4.57
CA SER A 202 22.16 -0.89 -5.35
C SER A 202 22.99 0.05 -4.45
N GLY A 203 22.62 0.16 -3.17
CA GLY A 203 23.18 1.13 -2.24
C GLY A 203 22.67 2.56 -2.45
N THR A 204 21.60 2.73 -3.23
CA THR A 204 21.02 4.04 -3.57
C THR A 204 20.08 4.48 -2.45
N PRO A 205 20.26 5.67 -1.83
CA PRO A 205 19.49 6.06 -0.65
C PRO A 205 18.06 6.52 -0.98
N ILE A 206 17.77 6.92 -2.22
CA ILE A 206 16.47 7.49 -2.61
C ILE A 206 15.96 6.88 -3.90
N GLY A 207 14.71 6.41 -3.85
CA GLY A 207 13.95 5.99 -5.01
C GLY A 207 12.99 7.08 -5.49
N VAL A 208 13.12 7.48 -6.75
CA VAL A 208 12.14 8.33 -7.44
C VAL A 208 11.08 7.41 -8.06
N VAL A 209 9.90 7.37 -7.45
CA VAL A 209 8.84 6.46 -7.89
C VAL A 209 8.25 6.95 -9.21
N THR A 210 8.21 6.06 -10.21
CA THR A 210 7.75 6.33 -11.57
C THR A 210 6.28 5.99 -11.79
N GLY A 211 5.74 5.09 -10.96
CA GLY A 211 4.37 4.62 -11.03
C GLY A 211 4.09 3.58 -9.95
N ILE A 212 2.82 3.39 -9.66
CA ILE A 212 2.30 2.37 -8.74
C ILE A 212 1.65 1.29 -9.60
N THR A 213 2.07 0.03 -9.43
CA THR A 213 1.53 -1.08 -10.24
C THR A 213 0.01 -1.24 -10.07
N GLY A 214 -0.65 -1.57 -11.16
CA GLY A 214 -1.98 -2.14 -11.14
C GLY A 214 -1.93 -3.58 -10.63
N ARG A 215 -3.08 -4.10 -10.21
CA ARG A 215 -3.20 -5.43 -9.59
C ARG A 215 -4.45 -6.12 -10.08
N ALA A 216 -4.32 -7.37 -10.51
CA ALA A 216 -5.45 -8.21 -10.90
C ALA A 216 -5.46 -9.47 -10.06
N VAL A 217 -6.53 -9.69 -9.29
CA VAL A 217 -6.67 -10.83 -8.37
C VAL A 217 -7.70 -11.82 -8.91
N PHE A 218 -7.33 -13.10 -8.92
CA PHE A 218 -8.17 -14.19 -9.42
C PHE A 218 -8.24 -15.33 -8.42
N GLU A 219 -9.36 -16.04 -8.45
CA GLU A 219 -9.48 -17.37 -7.88
C GLU A 219 -9.79 -18.36 -9.00
N VAL A 220 -9.08 -19.49 -8.99
CA VAL A 220 -9.31 -20.59 -9.93
C VAL A 220 -9.84 -21.77 -9.17
N GLU A 221 -11.08 -22.15 -9.44
CA GLU A 221 -11.75 -23.31 -8.86
C GLU A 221 -11.63 -24.49 -9.81
N ILE A 222 -11.26 -25.66 -9.28
CA ILE A 222 -10.97 -26.86 -10.06
C ILE A 222 -11.78 -28.01 -9.47
N GLU A 223 -12.67 -28.57 -10.29
CA GLU A 223 -13.55 -29.68 -9.95
C GLU A 223 -13.15 -30.95 -10.70
N GLY A 224 -12.74 -31.96 -9.94
CA GLY A 224 -12.33 -33.27 -10.40
C GLY A 224 -13.23 -34.38 -9.87
N LYS A 225 -12.64 -35.46 -9.35
CA LYS A 225 -13.40 -36.57 -8.78
C LYS A 225 -12.67 -37.20 -7.59
N ALA A 226 -13.25 -37.03 -6.41
CA ALA A 226 -12.74 -37.70 -5.22
C ALA A 226 -12.87 -39.22 -5.36
N ASN A 227 -11.79 -39.95 -5.06
CA ASN A 227 -11.78 -41.40 -5.06
C ASN A 227 -10.62 -41.96 -4.21
N HIS A 228 -10.62 -43.27 -3.96
CA HIS A 228 -9.63 -43.91 -3.13
C HIS A 228 -8.25 -43.98 -3.82
N ALA A 229 -7.21 -43.48 -3.15
CA ALA A 229 -5.87 -43.32 -3.73
C ALA A 229 -5.19 -44.65 -4.06
N GLY A 230 -5.51 -45.74 -3.35
CA GLY A 230 -4.88 -47.05 -3.58
C GLY A 230 -5.52 -47.91 -4.67
N THR A 231 -6.79 -47.66 -5.00
CA THR A 231 -7.58 -48.55 -5.88
C THR A 231 -7.95 -47.91 -7.21
N THR A 232 -7.82 -46.58 -7.33
CA THR A 232 -8.12 -45.85 -8.57
C THR A 232 -6.89 -45.85 -9.48
N PRO A 233 -6.94 -46.48 -10.67
CA PRO A 233 -5.82 -46.46 -11.63
C PRO A 233 -5.46 -45.05 -12.05
N MET A 234 -4.17 -44.76 -12.22
CA MET A 234 -3.67 -43.42 -12.58
C MET A 234 -4.31 -42.86 -13.85
N SER A 235 -4.51 -43.69 -14.87
CA SER A 235 -5.08 -43.29 -16.17
C SER A 235 -6.56 -42.88 -16.13
N THR A 236 -7.23 -43.03 -14.99
CA THR A 236 -8.67 -42.75 -14.84
C THR A 236 -8.96 -41.61 -13.85
N ARG A 237 -7.91 -41.04 -13.25
CA ARG A 237 -8.08 -39.99 -12.24
C ARG A 237 -8.45 -38.67 -12.88
N ARG A 238 -9.24 -37.90 -12.15
CA ARG A 238 -9.54 -36.48 -12.38
C ARG A 238 -9.12 -35.75 -11.11
N ASP A 239 -7.81 -35.57 -10.96
CA ASP A 239 -7.18 -35.16 -9.71
C ASP A 239 -7.04 -33.64 -9.69
N ALA A 240 -7.91 -32.97 -8.92
CA ALA A 240 -7.98 -31.51 -8.89
C ALA A 240 -6.69 -30.87 -8.36
N LEU A 241 -6.03 -31.50 -7.37
CA LEU A 241 -4.80 -30.99 -6.78
C LEU A 241 -3.62 -31.11 -7.74
N VAL A 242 -3.56 -32.18 -8.54
CA VAL A 242 -2.54 -32.31 -9.58
C VAL A 242 -2.71 -31.22 -10.65
N SER A 243 -3.93 -30.94 -11.08
CA SER A 243 -4.19 -29.86 -12.04
C SER A 243 -3.83 -28.49 -11.47
N ALA A 244 -4.22 -28.21 -10.21
CA ALA A 244 -3.84 -27.00 -9.49
C ALA A 244 -2.31 -26.82 -9.42
N SER A 245 -1.58 -27.90 -9.11
CA SER A 245 -0.11 -27.87 -9.01
C SER A 245 0.55 -27.55 -10.35
N LYS A 246 0.01 -28.04 -11.47
CA LYS A 246 0.49 -27.69 -12.81
C LYS A 246 0.24 -26.21 -13.13
N LEU A 247 -0.93 -25.71 -12.76
CA LEU A 247 -1.29 -24.30 -12.94
C LEU A 247 -0.41 -23.38 -12.09
N VAL A 248 -0.09 -23.73 -10.85
CA VAL A 248 0.87 -22.99 -10.00
C VAL A 248 2.20 -22.79 -10.72
N LEU A 249 2.76 -23.87 -11.28
CA LEU A 249 4.02 -23.79 -12.03
C LEU A 249 3.88 -23.01 -13.33
N ALA A 250 2.73 -23.10 -14.01
CA ALA A 250 2.50 -22.36 -15.25
C ALA A 250 2.36 -20.85 -14.99
N VAL A 251 1.63 -20.46 -13.94
CA VAL A 251 1.46 -19.07 -13.53
C VAL A 251 2.81 -18.45 -13.18
N GLN A 252 3.65 -19.13 -12.39
CA GLN A 252 4.98 -18.61 -12.03
C GLN A 252 5.86 -18.33 -13.26
N LYS A 253 5.73 -19.12 -14.33
CA LYS A 253 6.48 -18.93 -15.58
C LYS A 253 6.03 -17.71 -16.40
N MET A 254 4.80 -17.25 -16.22
CA MET A 254 4.27 -16.10 -16.97
C MET A 254 5.12 -14.84 -16.74
N ALA A 255 5.48 -14.54 -15.49
CA ALA A 255 6.43 -13.47 -15.21
C ALA A 255 7.89 -13.92 -15.36
N ALA A 256 8.26 -15.08 -14.80
CA ALA A 256 9.67 -15.44 -14.63
C ALA A 256 10.40 -15.86 -15.92
N GLU A 257 9.68 -16.44 -16.89
CA GLU A 257 10.26 -16.96 -18.14
C GLU A 257 9.69 -16.26 -19.38
N GLN A 258 8.42 -15.87 -19.33
CA GLN A 258 7.69 -15.34 -20.49
C GLN A 258 7.60 -13.80 -20.49
N GLU A 259 7.91 -13.17 -19.35
CA GLU A 259 7.89 -11.71 -19.16
C GLU A 259 6.56 -11.08 -19.60
N ILE A 260 5.43 -11.80 -19.40
CA ILE A 260 4.09 -11.32 -19.80
C ILE A 260 3.64 -10.15 -18.91
N CYS A 261 4.00 -10.21 -17.64
CA CYS A 261 3.78 -9.17 -16.65
C CYS A 261 4.95 -9.16 -15.67
N ARG A 262 5.09 -8.06 -14.91
CA ARG A 262 6.19 -7.84 -13.97
C ARG A 262 6.27 -8.92 -12.89
N VAL A 263 5.13 -9.28 -12.29
CA VAL A 263 5.05 -10.36 -11.28
C VAL A 263 3.77 -11.18 -11.43
N SER A 264 3.87 -12.47 -11.13
CA SER A 264 2.77 -13.43 -11.16
C SER A 264 2.91 -14.42 -10.00
N THR A 265 1.96 -14.40 -9.07
CA THR A 265 2.09 -15.14 -7.79
C THR A 265 0.83 -15.94 -7.51
N VAL A 266 0.99 -17.23 -7.21
CA VAL A 266 -0.07 -18.02 -6.55
C VAL A 266 0.21 -18.02 -5.06
N GLY A 267 -0.60 -17.29 -4.30
CA GLY A 267 -0.39 -17.07 -2.87
C GLY A 267 -1.15 -18.04 -1.98
N SER A 268 -2.19 -18.70 -2.49
CA SER A 268 -3.02 -19.61 -1.70
C SER A 268 -3.42 -20.85 -2.50
N ILE A 269 -3.55 -21.98 -1.79
CA ILE A 269 -4.05 -23.23 -2.34
C ILE A 269 -4.88 -23.97 -1.29
N LYS A 270 -6.06 -24.45 -1.68
CA LYS A 270 -6.92 -25.32 -0.87
C LYS A 270 -7.25 -26.57 -1.67
N ALA A 271 -7.28 -27.73 -1.01
CA ALA A 271 -7.67 -29.00 -1.61
C ALA A 271 -8.73 -29.68 -0.73
N VAL A 272 -9.66 -30.39 -1.34
CA VAL A 272 -10.74 -31.08 -0.63
C VAL A 272 -10.80 -32.55 -1.07
N PRO A 273 -10.83 -33.53 -0.13
CA PRO A 273 -10.95 -33.38 1.32
C PRO A 273 -9.62 -33.18 2.08
N ASN A 274 -8.51 -32.94 1.38
CA ASN A 274 -7.16 -32.83 1.98
C ASN A 274 -6.73 -34.05 2.82
N ALA A 275 -7.02 -35.26 2.33
CA ALA A 275 -6.69 -36.51 3.01
C ALA A 275 -5.68 -37.33 2.20
N VAL A 276 -4.62 -37.82 2.85
CA VAL A 276 -3.49 -38.51 2.20
C VAL A 276 -3.88 -39.75 1.36
N ASN A 277 -5.00 -40.39 1.69
CA ASN A 277 -5.49 -41.60 1.02
C ASN A 277 -6.65 -41.34 0.05
N VAL A 278 -6.96 -40.08 -0.26
CA VAL A 278 -8.06 -39.69 -1.14
C VAL A 278 -7.50 -38.81 -2.26
N ILE A 279 -7.85 -39.12 -3.50
CA ILE A 279 -7.65 -38.23 -4.66
C ILE A 279 -8.50 -36.98 -4.41
N PRO A 280 -7.95 -35.76 -4.41
CA PRO A 280 -8.75 -34.56 -4.20
C PRO A 280 -9.79 -34.39 -5.29
N GLY A 281 -11.04 -34.23 -4.84
CA GLY A 281 -12.19 -34.03 -5.72
C GLY A 281 -12.34 -32.59 -6.17
N SER A 282 -11.85 -31.64 -5.37
CA SER A 282 -11.77 -30.24 -5.74
C SER A 282 -10.53 -29.57 -5.16
N ALA A 283 -10.12 -28.48 -5.80
CA ALA A 283 -9.05 -27.60 -5.33
C ALA A 283 -9.34 -26.16 -5.77
N SER A 284 -8.86 -25.18 -5.00
CA SER A 284 -8.84 -23.78 -5.42
C SER A 284 -7.45 -23.18 -5.25
N ILE A 285 -7.08 -22.28 -6.15
CA ILE A 285 -5.87 -21.46 -6.04
C ILE A 285 -6.21 -19.98 -6.13
N GLY A 286 -5.67 -19.17 -5.23
CA GLY A 286 -5.74 -17.72 -5.29
C GLY A 286 -4.44 -17.15 -5.84
N LEU A 287 -4.56 -16.29 -6.85
CA LEU A 287 -3.40 -15.75 -7.56
C LEU A 287 -3.58 -14.27 -7.91
N GLU A 288 -2.47 -13.60 -8.15
CA GLU A 288 -2.46 -12.22 -8.62
C GLU A 288 -1.37 -11.94 -9.65
N PHE A 289 -1.65 -10.92 -10.46
CA PHE A 289 -0.68 -10.28 -11.35
C PHE A 289 -0.52 -8.81 -10.96
N ARG A 290 0.70 -8.29 -11.08
CA ARG A 290 0.94 -6.83 -10.97
C ARG A 290 1.79 -6.34 -12.13
N ASP A 291 1.45 -5.17 -12.63
CA ASP A 291 2.23 -4.46 -13.65
C ASP A 291 1.89 -2.97 -13.67
N THR A 292 2.82 -2.13 -14.11
CA THR A 292 2.54 -0.72 -14.43
C THR A 292 1.83 -0.56 -15.78
N ASP A 293 1.93 -1.55 -16.66
CA ASP A 293 1.24 -1.59 -17.95
C ASP A 293 -0.07 -2.40 -17.87
N MET A 294 -1.19 -1.73 -18.13
CA MET A 294 -2.51 -2.35 -18.13
C MET A 294 -2.71 -3.34 -19.28
N GLU A 295 -1.98 -3.18 -20.40
CA GLU A 295 -2.00 -4.14 -21.50
C GLU A 295 -1.30 -5.44 -21.10
N ALA A 296 -0.21 -5.36 -20.33
CA ALA A 296 0.47 -6.52 -19.75
C ALA A 296 -0.44 -7.30 -18.78
N LEU A 297 -1.18 -6.61 -17.91
CA LEU A 297 -2.17 -7.26 -17.04
C LEU A 297 -3.30 -7.94 -17.83
N ALA A 298 -3.79 -7.29 -18.89
CA ALA A 298 -4.80 -7.88 -19.77
C ALA A 298 -4.25 -9.12 -20.52
N ALA A 299 -2.98 -9.09 -20.93
CA ALA A 299 -2.31 -10.22 -21.56
C ALA A 299 -2.10 -11.38 -20.56
N ALA A 300 -1.75 -11.08 -19.30
CA ALA A 300 -1.65 -12.07 -18.24
C ALA A 300 -2.99 -12.75 -17.95
N GLU A 301 -4.10 -12.00 -17.90
CA GLU A 301 -5.43 -12.60 -17.74
C GLU A 301 -5.79 -13.51 -18.93
N GLN A 302 -5.50 -13.09 -20.16
CA GLN A 302 -5.74 -13.91 -21.35
C GLN A 302 -4.92 -15.20 -21.32
N GLU A 303 -3.65 -15.12 -20.92
CA GLU A 303 -2.80 -16.29 -20.79
C GLU A 303 -3.27 -17.23 -19.68
N LEU A 304 -3.71 -16.71 -18.54
CA LEU A 304 -4.31 -17.49 -17.45
C LEU A 304 -5.51 -18.30 -17.95
N ARG A 305 -6.42 -17.65 -18.69
CA ARG A 305 -7.59 -18.32 -19.29
C ARG A 305 -7.14 -19.40 -20.29
N ARG A 306 -6.13 -19.10 -21.11
CA ARG A 306 -5.59 -20.07 -22.08
C ARG A 306 -4.96 -21.31 -21.41
N ILE A 307 -4.19 -21.14 -20.33
CA ILE A 307 -3.56 -22.27 -19.64
C ILE A 307 -4.57 -23.09 -18.84
N THR A 308 -5.61 -22.46 -18.29
CA THR A 308 -6.69 -23.14 -17.56
C THR A 308 -7.60 -23.93 -18.50
N ASP A 309 -7.98 -23.36 -19.65
CA ASP A 309 -8.72 -24.08 -20.71
C ASP A 309 -7.97 -25.34 -21.16
N LYS A 310 -6.65 -25.22 -21.35
CA LYS A 310 -5.81 -26.36 -21.70
C LYS A 310 -5.77 -27.41 -20.59
N ALA A 311 -5.58 -26.99 -19.33
CA ALA A 311 -5.53 -27.90 -18.18
C ALA A 311 -6.84 -28.66 -17.98
N SER A 312 -7.99 -28.00 -18.18
CA SER A 312 -9.31 -28.63 -18.11
C SER A 312 -9.42 -29.83 -19.06
N VAL A 313 -8.94 -29.69 -20.30
CA VAL A 313 -8.94 -30.76 -21.30
C VAL A 313 -7.91 -31.84 -20.99
N ASP A 314 -6.67 -31.44 -20.70
CA ASP A 314 -5.54 -32.37 -20.49
C ASP A 314 -5.74 -33.24 -19.25
N ASP A 315 -6.33 -32.68 -18.18
CA ASP A 315 -6.53 -33.36 -16.89
C ASP A 315 -7.97 -33.89 -16.70
N VAL A 316 -8.88 -33.59 -17.63
CA VAL A 316 -10.30 -34.00 -17.60
C VAL A 316 -10.99 -33.54 -16.30
N VAL A 317 -10.80 -32.27 -15.97
CA VAL A 317 -11.38 -31.57 -14.81
C VAL A 317 -12.16 -30.34 -15.30
N ASP A 318 -13.14 -29.91 -14.54
CA ASP A 318 -13.84 -28.65 -14.79
C ASP A 318 -13.08 -27.53 -14.07
N ILE A 319 -12.86 -26.39 -14.73
CA ILE A 319 -12.11 -25.25 -14.17
C ILE A 319 -12.89 -23.97 -14.39
N GLU A 320 -13.05 -23.18 -13.34
CA GLU A 320 -13.64 -21.83 -13.38
C GLU A 320 -12.60 -20.79 -12.95
N VAL A 321 -12.52 -19.68 -13.69
CA VAL A 321 -11.64 -18.54 -13.37
C VAL A 321 -12.50 -17.35 -12.98
N ILE A 322 -12.48 -17.02 -11.69
CA ILE A 322 -13.23 -15.93 -11.09
C ILE A 322 -12.28 -14.74 -10.93
N ARG A 323 -12.67 -13.58 -11.46
CA ARG A 323 -11.95 -12.33 -11.23
C ARG A 323 -12.57 -11.63 -10.02
N HIS A 324 -11.77 -11.38 -9.00
CA HIS A 324 -12.21 -10.71 -7.78
C HIS A 324 -12.06 -9.20 -7.92
N ARG A 325 -10.85 -8.67 -7.71
CA ARG A 325 -10.57 -7.24 -7.69
C ARG A 325 -9.56 -6.87 -8.77
N PHE A 326 -9.76 -5.70 -9.36
CA PHE A 326 -8.90 -5.13 -10.38
C PHE A 326 -8.59 -3.68 -10.05
N THR A 327 -7.31 -3.35 -9.93
CA THR A 327 -6.82 -2.01 -9.65
C THR A 327 -5.99 -1.52 -10.83
N THR A 328 -6.26 -0.30 -11.26
CA THR A 328 -5.53 0.33 -12.37
C THR A 328 -4.19 0.86 -11.88
N ALA A 329 -3.15 0.72 -12.70
CA ALA A 329 -1.85 1.32 -12.45
C ALA A 329 -1.95 2.85 -12.44
N VAL A 330 -1.14 3.48 -11.60
CA VAL A 330 -1.09 4.94 -11.49
C VAL A 330 0.31 5.42 -11.88
N PRO A 331 0.48 6.08 -13.04
CA PRO A 331 1.75 6.68 -13.40
C PRO A 331 1.99 7.95 -12.57
N ILE A 332 3.21 8.11 -12.03
CA ILE A 332 3.64 9.38 -11.45
C ILE A 332 4.05 10.28 -12.63
N THR A 333 3.52 11.50 -12.69
CA THR A 333 3.81 12.39 -13.84
C THR A 333 5.31 12.76 -13.92
N PRO A 334 5.88 12.96 -15.11
CA PRO A 334 7.30 13.32 -15.25
C PRO A 334 7.70 14.56 -14.46
N ASP A 335 6.81 15.55 -14.34
CA ASP A 335 7.08 16.78 -13.58
C ASP A 335 7.19 16.49 -12.08
N MET A 336 6.36 15.60 -11.54
CA MET A 336 6.44 15.18 -10.13
C MET A 336 7.68 14.33 -9.87
N GLN A 337 8.04 13.43 -10.79
CA GLN A 337 9.30 12.67 -10.70
C GLN A 337 10.52 13.61 -10.70
N ALA A 338 10.51 14.62 -11.57
CA ALA A 338 11.58 15.61 -11.66
C ALA A 338 11.72 16.44 -10.39
N LEU A 339 10.61 16.80 -9.72
CA LEU A 339 10.66 17.47 -8.42
C LEU A 339 11.32 16.62 -7.35
N VAL A 340 11.03 15.31 -7.29
CA VAL A 340 11.67 14.40 -6.32
C VAL A 340 13.16 14.23 -6.62
N ALA A 341 13.52 14.03 -7.89
CA ALA A 341 14.91 13.92 -8.32
C ALA A 341 15.71 15.18 -7.95
N GLU A 342 15.17 16.36 -8.24
CA GLU A 342 15.82 17.63 -7.88
C GLU A 342 15.92 17.80 -6.35
N ALA A 343 14.90 17.39 -5.59
CA ALA A 343 14.96 17.41 -4.13
C ALA A 343 16.10 16.53 -3.59
N ALA A 344 16.25 15.30 -4.11
CA ALA A 344 17.35 14.41 -3.75
C ALA A 344 18.73 15.01 -4.10
N GLU A 345 18.87 15.62 -5.28
CA GLU A 345 20.09 16.30 -5.73
C GLU A 345 20.45 17.50 -4.84
N ASN A 346 19.46 18.31 -4.45
CA ASN A 346 19.66 19.44 -3.53
C ASN A 346 20.13 18.98 -2.15
N CYS A 347 19.66 17.82 -1.70
CA CYS A 347 20.14 17.12 -0.50
C CYS A 347 21.52 16.49 -0.67
N GLY A 348 22.04 16.38 -1.90
CA GLY A 348 23.32 15.73 -2.19
C GLY A 348 23.25 14.20 -2.10
N LEU A 349 22.08 13.63 -2.32
CA LEU A 349 21.82 12.19 -2.27
C LEU A 349 21.74 11.62 -3.69
N GLU A 350 22.29 10.43 -3.88
CA GLU A 350 22.08 9.66 -5.11
C GLU A 350 20.64 9.15 -5.16
N TRP A 351 20.11 9.01 -6.37
CA TRP A 351 18.76 8.53 -6.57
C TRP A 351 18.67 7.64 -7.81
N GLU A 352 17.69 6.75 -7.83
CA GLU A 352 17.33 5.97 -9.01
C GLU A 352 15.81 5.91 -9.21
N SER A 353 15.40 5.69 -10.45
CA SER A 353 13.98 5.58 -10.81
C SER A 353 13.51 4.12 -10.72
N LEU A 354 12.37 3.90 -10.06
CA LEU A 354 11.75 2.59 -9.93
C LEU A 354 10.23 2.70 -9.85
N ALA A 355 9.51 1.61 -10.10
CA ALA A 355 8.06 1.55 -9.89
C ALA A 355 7.76 0.91 -8.53
N SER A 356 6.71 1.35 -7.86
CA SER A 356 6.20 0.65 -6.69
C SER A 356 5.47 -0.63 -7.11
N GLY A 357 5.93 -1.77 -6.57
CA GLY A 357 5.24 -3.05 -6.69
C GLY A 357 4.07 -3.22 -5.71
N ALA A 358 3.94 -2.34 -4.73
CA ALA A 358 2.89 -2.31 -3.73
C ALA A 358 1.79 -1.30 -4.08
N GLY A 359 0.63 -1.43 -3.43
CA GLY A 359 -0.37 -0.36 -3.42
C GLY A 359 0.00 0.66 -2.34
N HIS A 360 -0.45 1.90 -2.48
CA HIS A 360 -0.28 2.97 -1.50
C HIS A 360 -1.48 3.93 -1.58
N ASP A 361 -1.68 4.74 -0.55
CA ASP A 361 -2.73 5.77 -0.55
C ASP A 361 -2.60 6.76 -1.73
N ALA A 362 -1.37 7.07 -2.15
CA ALA A 362 -1.10 7.86 -3.37
C ALA A 362 -1.85 7.34 -4.61
N GLN A 363 -2.12 6.03 -4.70
CA GLN A 363 -2.86 5.42 -5.80
C GLN A 363 -4.31 5.93 -5.85
N ALA A 364 -4.97 6.07 -4.70
CA ALA A 364 -6.30 6.63 -4.63
C ALA A 364 -6.27 8.15 -4.89
N VAL A 365 -5.37 8.86 -4.19
CA VAL A 365 -5.26 10.33 -4.23
C VAL A 365 -4.93 10.86 -5.64
N ALA A 366 -4.24 10.07 -6.47
CA ALA A 366 -3.96 10.40 -7.87
C ALA A 366 -5.21 10.68 -8.73
N ASN A 367 -6.41 10.28 -8.28
CA ASN A 367 -7.67 10.60 -8.96
C ASN A 367 -8.12 12.06 -8.75
N ILE A 368 -7.62 12.74 -7.71
CA ILE A 368 -8.04 14.09 -7.33
C ILE A 368 -6.90 15.12 -7.33
N ALA A 369 -5.64 14.67 -7.31
CA ALA A 369 -4.48 15.56 -7.28
C ALA A 369 -3.24 14.93 -7.95
N PRO A 370 -2.28 15.75 -8.43
CA PRO A 370 -0.94 15.27 -8.73
C PRO A 370 -0.30 14.61 -7.50
N VAL A 371 0.37 13.48 -7.70
CA VAL A 371 1.06 12.78 -6.61
C VAL A 371 2.55 12.61 -6.92
N ALA A 372 3.38 12.57 -5.88
CA ALA A 372 4.78 12.18 -5.96
C ALA A 372 5.10 11.22 -4.81
N MET A 373 5.95 10.23 -5.06
CA MET A 373 6.40 9.32 -4.01
C MET A 373 7.92 9.26 -3.93
N ILE A 374 8.40 9.12 -2.70
CA ILE A 374 9.81 8.98 -2.36
C ILE A 374 9.97 7.61 -1.71
N PHE A 375 10.89 6.78 -2.20
CA PHE A 375 11.26 5.54 -1.55
C PHE A 375 12.59 5.65 -0.82
N VAL A 376 12.70 4.94 0.31
CA VAL A 376 13.96 4.67 1.00
C VAL A 376 14.23 3.17 1.06
N PRO A 377 15.50 2.73 1.18
CA PRO A 377 15.85 1.32 1.24
C PRO A 377 15.12 0.52 2.31
N SER A 378 14.71 -0.70 1.94
CA SER A 378 14.30 -1.76 2.87
C SER A 378 15.40 -2.83 2.90
N LEU A 379 15.96 -3.12 4.06
CA LEU A 379 17.04 -4.11 4.21
C LEU A 379 16.58 -5.48 3.68
N ASP A 380 17.35 -6.05 2.74
CA ASP A 380 17.04 -7.28 2.01
C ASP A 380 15.68 -7.28 1.27
N GLY A 381 15.01 -6.13 1.18
CA GLY A 381 13.66 -5.97 0.66
C GLY A 381 12.58 -6.64 1.49
N ILE A 382 12.81 -6.82 2.79
CA ILE A 382 11.83 -7.42 3.69
C ILE A 382 10.82 -6.36 4.13
N SER A 383 9.52 -6.68 4.01
CA SER A 383 8.40 -5.90 4.51
C SER A 383 7.22 -6.84 4.83
N HIS A 384 6.16 -6.34 5.47
CA HIS A 384 5.06 -7.15 6.02
C HIS A 384 5.57 -8.29 6.91
N SER A 385 6.67 -8.03 7.63
CA SER A 385 7.33 -8.95 8.55
C SER A 385 7.98 -8.14 9.66
N LYS A 386 8.05 -8.72 10.87
CA LYS A 386 8.83 -8.19 11.99
C LYS A 386 10.31 -7.94 11.69
N GLU A 387 10.85 -8.58 10.65
CA GLU A 387 12.22 -8.38 10.20
C GLU A 387 12.39 -7.14 9.31
N GLU A 388 11.31 -6.45 8.96
CA GLU A 388 11.34 -5.18 8.22
C GLU A 388 12.25 -4.16 8.93
N TYR A 389 13.17 -3.60 8.14
CA TYR A 389 14.10 -2.63 8.66
C TYR A 389 14.56 -1.64 7.59
N SER A 390 14.41 -0.36 7.89
CA SER A 390 15.14 0.73 7.25
C SER A 390 16.08 1.38 8.27
N THR A 391 17.27 1.79 7.85
CA THR A 391 18.23 2.38 8.79
C THR A 391 17.76 3.74 9.28
N PRO A 392 18.19 4.20 10.47
CA PRO A 392 17.90 5.54 10.94
C PRO A 392 18.32 6.66 9.98
N GLN A 393 19.43 6.45 9.26
CA GLN A 393 19.94 7.39 8.27
C GLN A 393 19.06 7.42 7.02
N ASP A 394 18.58 6.27 6.55
CA ASP A 394 17.71 6.20 5.37
C ASP A 394 16.35 6.86 5.65
N CYS A 395 15.78 6.62 6.83
CA CYS A 395 14.56 7.31 7.27
C CYS A 395 14.76 8.83 7.29
N ALA A 396 15.89 9.30 7.82
CA ALA A 396 16.23 10.72 7.86
C ALA A 396 16.48 11.31 6.46
N ASN A 397 17.14 10.56 5.56
CA ASN A 397 17.35 10.95 4.17
C ASN A 397 16.01 11.14 3.45
N GLY A 398 15.09 10.18 3.59
CA GLY A 398 13.74 10.29 3.02
C GLY A 398 12.97 11.50 3.53
N ALA A 399 12.98 11.72 4.85
CA ALA A 399 12.33 12.89 5.46
C ALA A 399 12.96 14.22 4.99
N GLN A 400 14.28 14.24 4.80
CA GLN A 400 15.01 15.40 4.30
C GLN A 400 14.67 15.71 2.84
N VAL A 401 14.51 14.69 1.99
CA VAL A 401 14.04 14.85 0.61
C VAL A 401 12.59 15.29 0.58
N LEU A 402 11.72 14.78 1.46
CA LEU A 402 10.34 15.23 1.57
C LEU A 402 10.24 16.72 1.91
N LEU A 403 11.07 17.22 2.84
CA LEU A 403 11.17 18.65 3.16
C LEU A 403 11.56 19.48 1.92
N GLU A 404 12.59 19.05 1.19
CA GLU A 404 13.08 19.79 0.03
C GLU A 404 12.08 19.74 -1.14
N LEU A 405 11.44 18.60 -1.38
CA LEU A 405 10.36 18.43 -2.34
C LEU A 405 9.21 19.40 -2.04
N LEU A 406 8.79 19.50 -0.79
CA LEU A 406 7.75 20.43 -0.36
C LEU A 406 8.12 21.88 -0.69
N LEU A 407 9.35 22.30 -0.40
CA LEU A 407 9.81 23.67 -0.67
C LEU A 407 9.84 23.97 -2.18
N LEU A 408 10.33 23.02 -2.99
CA LEU A 408 10.33 23.15 -4.44
C LEU A 408 8.90 23.25 -5.00
N ALA A 409 7.99 22.44 -4.49
CA ALA A 409 6.60 22.43 -4.90
C ALA A 409 5.86 23.72 -4.48
N ASP A 410 6.06 24.21 -3.25
CA ASP A 410 5.43 25.45 -2.78
C ASP A 410 5.79 26.67 -3.64
N ASP A 411 7.02 26.69 -4.16
CA ASP A 411 7.49 27.75 -5.06
C ASP A 411 6.90 27.62 -6.48
N ARG A 412 6.65 26.40 -6.96
CA ARG A 412 6.37 26.11 -8.38
C ARG A 412 4.90 25.82 -8.71
N LEU A 413 4.10 25.43 -7.72
CA LEU A 413 2.68 25.18 -7.88
C LEU A 413 1.83 26.46 -7.79
#